data_AF-A0A6B1FY04-F1
#
_entry.id   AF-A0A6B1FY04-F1
#
_cell.length_a   1.000
_cell.length_b   1.000
_cell.length_c   1.000
_cell.angle_alpha   90.00
_cell.angle_beta   90.00
_cell.angle_gamma   90.00
#
_symmetry.space_group_name_H-M   'P 1'
#
loop_
_entity.id
_entity.type
_entity.pdbx_description
1 polymer ?
#
loop_
_entity_poly.entity_id
_entity_poly.type
_entity_poly.pdbx_seq_one_letter_code
_entity_poly.pdbx_strand_id
1 'polypeptide(L)'
;MADLSKLEQDLAALERDSTLLDSDNLAARFEALKTLDFLGEAYEIQGGDPHSAVGLRRVRALQGSLGALNQALIGKLRTGIRTGTFTSGQLWRLLESNCRYRRGDTACMHWGADAADALAAGLFRSDCVPQPWDGGDVEMIHYESTPVSAVLE
;
A
#
# COMPACT_ATOMS: atom_id res chain seq x y z
N MET A 1 16.24 -3.17 20.52
CA MET A 1 16.58 -4.20 19.51
C MET A 1 15.31 -5.00 19.27
N ALA A 2 14.85 -5.10 18.01
CA ALA A 2 13.67 -5.90 17.69
C ALA A 2 13.97 -7.38 17.97
N ASP A 3 13.03 -8.06 18.62
CA ASP A 3 13.13 -9.49 18.90
C ASP A 3 12.95 -10.27 17.59
N LEU A 4 14.00 -10.98 17.15
CA LEU A 4 13.96 -11.79 15.92
C LEU A 4 12.83 -12.82 15.94
N SER A 5 12.45 -13.33 17.12
CA SER A 5 11.34 -14.27 17.23
C SER A 5 10.00 -13.62 16.88
N LYS A 6 9.84 -12.34 17.21
CA LYS A 6 8.65 -11.57 16.84
C LYS A 6 8.62 -11.26 15.35
N LEU A 7 9.75 -10.87 14.75
CA LEU A 7 9.84 -10.64 13.30
C LEU A 7 9.49 -11.90 12.49
N GLU A 8 9.91 -13.07 12.97
CA GLU A 8 9.58 -14.35 12.36
C GLU A 8 8.10 -14.72 12.52
N GLN A 9 7.50 -14.43 13.68
CA GLN A 9 6.06 -14.63 13.90
C GLN A 9 5.22 -13.74 12.99
N ASP A 10 5.56 -12.45 12.90
CA ASP A 10 4.83 -11.48 12.08
C ASP A 10 4.93 -11.85 10.59
N LEU A 11 6.12 -12.23 10.11
CA LEU A 11 6.31 -12.71 8.74
C LEU A 11 5.51 -13.99 8.48
N ALA A 12 5.56 -14.97 9.39
CA ALA A 12 4.84 -16.23 9.23
C ALA A 12 3.32 -16.07 9.37
N ALA A 13 2.83 -15.01 10.02
CA ALA A 13 1.41 -14.67 10.03
C ALA A 13 0.96 -14.18 8.65
N LEU A 14 1.73 -13.27 8.03
CA LEU A 14 1.45 -12.76 6.69
C LEU A 14 1.51 -13.86 5.62
N GLU A 15 2.49 -14.76 5.70
CA GLU A 15 2.60 -15.90 4.77
C GLU A 15 1.41 -16.87 4.85
N ARG A 16 0.71 -16.93 6.00
CA ARG A 16 -0.46 -17.81 6.21
C ARG A 16 -1.79 -17.12 5.96
N ASP A 17 -1.80 -15.80 5.77
CA ASP A 17 -3.02 -15.05 5.54
C ASP A 17 -3.52 -15.28 4.10
N SER A 18 -4.50 -16.18 3.96
CA SER A 18 -5.09 -16.51 2.67
C SER A 18 -5.87 -15.34 2.06
N THR A 19 -6.32 -14.37 2.86
CA THR A 19 -7.10 -13.23 2.36
C THR A 19 -6.28 -12.31 1.47
N LEU A 20 -4.95 -12.37 1.55
CA LEU A 20 -4.04 -11.63 0.69
C LEU A 20 -4.06 -12.14 -0.77
N LEU A 21 -4.48 -13.39 -0.98
CA LEU A 21 -4.59 -14.02 -2.30
C LEU A 21 -5.90 -13.67 -3.02
N ASP A 22 -6.90 -13.16 -2.30
CA ASP A 22 -8.20 -12.81 -2.87
C ASP A 22 -8.06 -11.67 -3.87
N SER A 23 -8.50 -11.86 -5.12
CA SER A 23 -8.20 -10.92 -6.21
C SER A 23 -8.58 -9.46 -5.92
N ASP A 24 -9.62 -9.25 -5.12
CA ASP A 24 -10.22 -7.94 -4.91
C ASP A 24 -9.80 -7.30 -3.57
N ASN A 25 -9.02 -8.00 -2.75
CA ASN A 25 -8.59 -7.52 -1.44
C ASN A 25 -7.30 -6.69 -1.52
N LEU A 26 -7.36 -5.60 -2.29
CA LEU A 26 -6.24 -4.69 -2.45
C LEU A 26 -5.86 -4.01 -1.13
N ALA A 27 -6.85 -3.65 -0.29
CA ALA A 27 -6.61 -3.03 1.00
C ALA A 27 -5.75 -3.90 1.93
N ALA A 28 -6.08 -5.19 2.10
CA ALA A 28 -5.26 -6.07 2.92
C ALA A 28 -3.86 -6.26 2.36
N ARG A 29 -3.72 -6.40 1.02
CA ARG A 29 -2.40 -6.47 0.37
C ARG A 29 -1.56 -5.21 0.59
N PHE A 30 -2.17 -4.03 0.55
CA PHE A 30 -1.47 -2.78 0.78
C PHE A 30 -0.91 -2.70 2.21
N GLU A 31 -1.70 -3.08 3.22
CA GLU A 31 -1.23 -3.13 4.61
C GLU A 31 -0.17 -4.20 4.85
N ALA A 32 -0.32 -5.36 4.21
CA ALA A 32 0.68 -6.41 4.25
C ALA A 32 2.00 -5.95 3.64
N LEU A 33 1.97 -5.25 2.50
CA LEU A 33 3.17 -4.70 1.85
C LEU A 33 3.87 -3.67 2.74
N LYS A 34 3.14 -2.74 3.37
CA LYS A 34 3.72 -1.79 4.34
C LYS A 34 4.38 -2.50 5.52
N THR A 35 3.73 -3.56 6.02
CA THR A 35 4.29 -4.38 7.10
C THR A 35 5.56 -5.10 6.63
N LEU A 36 5.57 -5.62 5.39
CA LEU A 36 6.74 -6.28 4.81
C LEU A 36 7.90 -5.32 4.57
N ASP A 37 7.65 -4.07 4.19
CA ASP A 37 8.67 -3.03 4.07
C ASP A 37 9.37 -2.81 5.43
N PHE A 38 8.58 -2.63 6.49
CA PHE A 38 9.09 -2.54 7.86
C PHE A 38 9.88 -3.79 8.30
N LEU A 39 9.36 -4.98 8.02
CA LEU A 39 10.05 -6.24 8.35
C LEU A 39 11.37 -6.37 7.58
N GLY A 40 11.41 -5.94 6.31
CA GLY A 40 12.60 -5.92 5.48
C GLY A 40 13.70 -5.05 6.09
N GLU A 41 13.36 -3.81 6.46
CA GLU A 41 14.27 -2.90 7.16
C GLU A 41 14.76 -3.50 8.49
N ALA A 42 13.87 -4.12 9.26
CA ALA A 42 14.22 -4.74 10.52
C ALA A 42 15.21 -5.92 10.35
N TYR A 43 15.04 -6.76 9.32
CA TYR A 43 15.98 -7.84 9.02
C TYR A 43 17.33 -7.31 8.49
N GLU A 44 17.34 -6.22 7.73
CA GLU A 44 18.59 -5.60 7.22
C GLU A 44 19.44 -5.03 8.36
N ILE A 45 18.81 -4.39 9.37
CA ILE A 45 19.49 -3.91 10.58
C ILE A 45 20.17 -5.05 11.36
N GLN A 46 19.61 -6.26 11.28
CA GLN A 46 20.11 -7.46 11.96
C GLN A 46 21.12 -8.27 11.12
N GLY A 47 21.73 -7.65 10.09
CA GLY A 47 22.54 -8.30 9.04
C GLY A 47 23.78 -9.12 9.47
N GLY A 48 24.06 -9.22 10.78
CA GLY A 48 25.07 -10.14 11.34
C GLY A 48 24.55 -11.55 11.64
N ASP A 49 23.23 -11.77 11.67
CA ASP A 49 22.61 -13.06 11.97
C ASP A 49 22.26 -13.84 10.68
N PRO A 50 22.70 -15.11 10.52
CA PRO A 50 22.31 -15.96 9.39
C PRO A 50 20.81 -16.10 9.18
N HIS A 51 20.01 -16.05 10.25
CA HIS A 51 18.54 -16.09 10.19
C HIS A 51 17.96 -14.84 9.53
N SER A 52 18.61 -13.67 9.69
CA SER A 52 18.17 -12.42 9.05
C SER A 52 18.22 -12.49 7.52
N ALA A 53 19.25 -13.15 6.96
CA ALA A 53 19.34 -13.34 5.51
C ALA A 53 18.23 -14.27 4.97
N VAL A 54 17.77 -15.23 5.77
CA VAL A 54 16.63 -16.09 5.41
C VAL A 54 15.33 -15.30 5.48
N GLY A 55 15.09 -14.57 6.58
CA GLY A 55 13.92 -13.71 6.74
C GLY A 55 13.78 -12.68 5.62
N LEU A 56 14.87 -11.98 5.28
CA LEU A 56 14.88 -10.97 4.22
C LEU A 56 14.53 -11.56 2.84
N ARG A 57 15.01 -12.76 2.51
CA ARG A 57 14.65 -13.44 1.25
C ARG A 57 13.16 -13.78 1.19
N ARG A 58 12.59 -14.22 2.32
CA ARG A 58 11.15 -14.54 2.42
C ARG A 58 10.30 -13.28 2.31
N VAL A 59 10.68 -12.19 2.98
CA VAL A 59 10.04 -10.88 2.83
C VAL A 59 10.00 -10.46 1.36
N ARG A 60 11.16 -10.46 0.68
CA ARG A 60 11.25 -10.08 -0.74
C ARG A 60 10.42 -10.98 -1.65
N ALA A 61 10.39 -12.29 -1.39
CA ALA A 61 9.58 -13.22 -2.15
C ALA A 61 8.08 -12.94 -1.98
N LEU A 62 7.62 -12.69 -0.75
CA LEU A 62 6.22 -12.38 -0.48
C LEU A 62 5.83 -11.01 -1.06
N GLN A 63 6.67 -9.98 -0.93
CA GLN A 63 6.49 -8.69 -1.59
C GLN A 63 6.32 -8.84 -3.11
N GLY A 64 7.20 -9.62 -3.75
CA GLY A 64 7.12 -9.89 -5.19
C GLY A 64 5.81 -10.58 -5.59
N SER A 65 5.37 -11.56 -4.81
CA SER A 65 4.11 -12.28 -5.05
C SER A 65 2.88 -11.36 -4.93
N LEU A 66 2.77 -10.61 -3.83
CA LEU A 66 1.66 -9.68 -3.60
C LEU A 66 1.68 -8.52 -4.61
N GLY A 67 2.87 -8.03 -4.96
CA GLY A 67 3.06 -7.02 -6.00
C GLY A 67 2.56 -7.51 -7.37
N ALA A 68 2.84 -8.76 -7.74
CA ALA A 68 2.34 -9.35 -8.98
C ALA A 68 0.81 -9.45 -9.01
N LEU A 69 0.17 -9.80 -7.89
CA LEU A 69 -1.30 -9.81 -7.77
C LEU A 69 -1.89 -8.40 -7.94
N ASN A 70 -1.28 -7.39 -7.31
CA ASN A 70 -1.70 -5.99 -7.48
C ASN A 70 -1.57 -5.54 -8.95
N GLN A 71 -0.46 -5.85 -9.61
CA GLN A 71 -0.26 -5.52 -11.02
C GLN A 71 -1.28 -6.22 -11.92
N ALA A 72 -1.62 -7.48 -11.64
CA ALA A 72 -2.64 -8.21 -12.38
C ALA A 72 -4.04 -7.58 -12.22
N LEU A 73 -4.41 -7.17 -11.00
CA LEU A 73 -5.65 -6.45 -10.73
C LEU A 73 -5.71 -5.12 -11.49
N ILE A 74 -4.66 -4.30 -11.37
CA ILE A 74 -4.54 -3.01 -12.06
C ILE A 74 -4.63 -3.21 -13.58
N GLY A 75 -3.96 -4.22 -14.13
CA GLY A 75 -4.03 -4.56 -15.56
C GLY A 75 -5.44 -4.89 -16.03
N LYS A 76 -6.19 -5.68 -15.25
CA LYS A 76 -7.61 -5.99 -15.52
C LYS A 76 -8.47 -4.73 -15.51
N LEU A 77 -8.32 -3.89 -14.48
CA LEU A 77 -9.09 -2.64 -14.35
C LEU A 77 -8.81 -1.68 -15.50
N ARG A 78 -7.54 -1.49 -15.89
CA ARG A 78 -7.17 -0.66 -17.03
C ARG A 78 -7.76 -1.17 -18.34
N THR A 79 -7.80 -2.48 -18.53
CA THR A 79 -8.44 -3.09 -19.70
C THR A 79 -9.93 -2.81 -19.70
N GLY A 80 -10.59 -2.94 -18.54
CA GLY A 80 -12.01 -2.64 -18.40
C GLY A 80 -12.35 -1.16 -18.66
N ILE A 81 -11.50 -0.24 -18.18
CA ILE A 81 -11.65 1.20 -18.45
C ILE A 81 -11.51 1.48 -19.95
N ARG A 82 -10.47 0.93 -20.61
CA ARG A 82 -10.21 1.16 -22.04
C ARG A 82 -11.29 0.59 -22.96
N THR A 83 -11.87 -0.54 -22.58
CA THR A 83 -12.93 -1.21 -23.36
C THR A 83 -14.33 -0.67 -23.05
N GLY A 84 -14.45 0.25 -22.09
CA GLY A 84 -15.72 0.82 -21.66
C GLY A 84 -16.59 -0.14 -20.82
N THR A 85 -16.07 -1.30 -20.41
CA THR A 85 -16.79 -2.22 -19.53
C THR A 85 -16.79 -1.77 -18.07
N PHE A 86 -15.89 -0.85 -17.71
CA PHE A 86 -15.82 -0.24 -16.39
C PHE A 86 -16.34 1.19 -16.44
N THR A 87 -17.47 1.42 -15.77
CA THR A 87 -18.11 2.74 -15.69
C THR A 87 -17.44 3.64 -14.64
N SER A 88 -17.55 4.96 -14.80
CA SER A 88 -17.02 5.92 -13.83
C SER A 88 -17.58 5.70 -12.41
N GLY A 89 -18.86 5.33 -12.28
CA GLY A 89 -19.47 5.04 -10.98
C GLY A 89 -19.00 3.71 -10.35
N GLN A 90 -18.51 2.76 -11.14
CA GLN A 90 -17.85 1.56 -10.60
C GLN A 90 -16.42 1.88 -10.13
N LEU A 91 -15.70 2.72 -10.88
CA LEU A 91 -14.37 3.20 -10.49
C LEU A 91 -14.41 4.00 -9.19
N TRP A 92 -15.39 4.89 -9.06
CA TRP A 92 -15.57 5.67 -7.84
C TRP A 92 -15.81 4.78 -6.62
N ARG A 93 -16.74 3.82 -6.72
CA ARG A 93 -17.01 2.87 -5.63
C ARG A 93 -15.79 2.03 -5.27
N LEU A 94 -14.98 1.66 -6.26
CA LEU A 94 -13.75 0.92 -6.01
C LEU A 94 -12.74 1.75 -5.23
N LEU A 95 -12.52 3.01 -5.63
CA LEU A 95 -11.66 3.94 -4.89
C LEU A 95 -12.19 4.17 -3.47
N GLU A 96 -13.48 4.45 -3.31
CA GLU A 96 -14.12 4.64 -2.00
C GLU A 96 -13.99 3.40 -1.10
N SER A 97 -14.17 2.19 -1.64
CA SER A 97 -14.04 0.95 -0.87
C SER A 97 -12.61 0.63 -0.40
N ASN A 98 -11.61 1.21 -1.07
CA ASN A 98 -10.20 1.07 -0.70
C ASN A 98 -9.66 2.30 0.04
N CYS A 99 -10.47 3.35 0.14
CA CYS A 99 -10.14 4.57 0.85
C CYS A 99 -10.36 4.33 2.34
N ARG A 100 -9.37 4.68 3.16
CA ARG A 100 -9.53 4.69 4.62
C ARG A 100 -10.45 5.83 5.08
N TYR A 101 -10.63 6.84 4.23
CA TYR A 101 -11.39 8.04 4.52
C TYR A 101 -12.82 7.92 4.05
N ARG A 102 -13.76 8.28 4.93
CA ARG A 102 -15.17 8.45 4.57
C ARG A 102 -15.49 9.92 4.45
N ARG A 103 -16.18 10.28 3.36
CA ARG A 103 -16.59 11.66 3.09
C ARG A 103 -17.46 12.18 4.25
N GLY A 104 -17.06 13.29 4.85
CA GLY A 104 -17.75 13.93 5.98
C GLY A 104 -17.23 13.56 7.37
N ASP A 105 -16.22 12.68 7.46
CA ASP A 105 -15.55 12.39 8.74
C ASP A 105 -14.38 13.37 8.96
N THR A 106 -14.65 14.47 9.67
CA THR A 106 -13.65 15.50 9.98
C THR A 106 -12.62 15.07 11.03
N ALA A 107 -12.81 13.90 11.65
CA ALA A 107 -11.86 13.34 12.61
C ALA A 107 -10.73 12.54 11.92
N CYS A 108 -10.88 12.20 10.64
CA CYS A 108 -9.86 11.47 9.89
C CYS A 108 -8.92 12.43 9.16
N MET A 109 -7.83 12.83 9.82
CA MET A 109 -6.72 13.49 9.13
C MET A 109 -6.11 12.53 8.10
N HIS A 110 -5.87 13.02 6.87
CA HIS A 110 -5.11 12.31 5.84
C HIS A 110 -3.67 12.11 6.31
N TRP A 111 -3.37 10.95 6.89
CA TRP A 111 -2.06 10.58 7.41
C TRP A 111 -1.53 9.35 6.67
N GLY A 112 -0.64 9.60 5.72
CA GLY A 112 0.06 8.60 4.92
C GLY A 112 -0.79 7.98 3.81
N ALA A 113 -0.10 7.33 2.87
CA ALA A 113 -0.73 6.66 1.74
C ALA A 113 -1.62 5.49 2.19
N ASP A 114 -2.75 5.31 1.49
CA ASP A 114 -3.66 4.18 1.63
C ASP A 114 -3.80 3.33 0.35
N ALA A 115 -4.66 2.31 0.41
CA ALA A 115 -4.87 1.40 -0.71
C ALA A 115 -5.55 2.06 -1.91
N ALA A 116 -6.37 3.10 -1.69
CA ALA A 116 -6.93 3.88 -2.79
C ALA A 116 -5.84 4.70 -3.48
N ASP A 117 -4.87 5.25 -2.74
CA ASP A 117 -3.73 5.96 -3.33
C ASP A 117 -2.88 5.03 -4.21
N ALA A 118 -2.58 3.82 -3.72
CA ALA A 118 -1.87 2.81 -4.50
C ALA A 118 -2.65 2.39 -5.75
N LEU A 119 -3.97 2.26 -5.64
CA LEU A 119 -4.84 1.97 -6.77
C LEU A 119 -4.81 3.10 -7.81
N ALA A 120 -4.96 4.35 -7.36
CA ALA A 120 -4.95 5.53 -8.21
C ALA A 120 -3.61 5.67 -8.94
N ALA A 121 -2.49 5.54 -8.22
CA ALA A 121 -1.15 5.56 -8.80
C ALA A 121 -1.00 4.50 -9.91
N GLY A 122 -1.42 3.26 -9.65
CA GLY A 122 -1.34 2.16 -10.61
C GLY A 122 -2.24 2.33 -11.84
N LEU A 123 -3.45 2.87 -11.66
CA LEU A 123 -4.41 3.09 -12.75
C LEU A 123 -3.99 4.24 -13.66
N PHE A 124 -3.62 5.37 -13.06
CA PHE A 124 -3.39 6.62 -13.79
C PHE A 124 -1.93 6.82 -14.22
N ARG A 125 -1.00 5.95 -13.79
CA ARG A 125 0.45 6.14 -13.99
C ARG A 125 0.87 7.54 -13.54
N SER A 126 0.36 7.96 -12.38
CA SER A 126 0.75 9.24 -11.79
C SER A 126 2.14 9.04 -11.19
N ASP A 127 3.17 9.17 -12.03
CA ASP A 127 4.58 9.08 -11.61
C ASP A 127 5.02 10.32 -10.80
N CYS A 128 4.08 11.19 -10.41
CA CYS A 128 4.35 12.31 -9.52
C CYS A 128 4.01 11.87 -8.09
N VAL A 129 4.99 11.25 -7.42
CA VAL A 129 5.04 11.36 -5.94
C VAL A 129 5.01 12.87 -5.65
N PRO A 130 4.11 13.38 -4.79
CA PRO A 130 4.16 14.77 -4.37
C PRO A 130 5.59 15.08 -3.95
N GLN A 131 6.25 16.04 -4.61
CA GLN A 131 7.58 16.45 -4.18
C GLN A 131 7.46 16.99 -2.75
N PRO A 132 8.34 16.57 -1.82
CA PRO A 132 8.34 17.15 -0.48
C PRO A 132 8.56 18.66 -0.61
N TRP A 133 7.59 19.42 -0.11
CA TRP A 133 7.59 20.88 -0.19
C TRP A 133 8.64 21.45 0.78
N ASP A 134 9.59 22.20 0.24
CA ASP A 134 10.82 22.69 0.88
C ASP A 134 10.71 24.10 1.50
N GLY A 135 9.51 24.58 1.84
CA GLY A 135 9.36 25.87 2.55
C GLY A 135 8.08 25.97 3.40
N GLY A 136 8.10 25.74 4.69
CA GLY A 136 8.82 26.59 5.62
C GLY A 136 7.83 27.12 6.65
N ASP A 137 7.70 26.40 7.77
CA ASP A 137 7.64 26.95 9.13
C ASP A 137 7.64 25.77 10.09
N VAL A 138 8.54 25.78 11.07
CA VAL A 138 8.78 24.66 12.01
C VAL A 138 7.56 24.39 12.92
N GLU A 139 6.58 25.30 12.93
CA GLU A 139 5.37 25.22 13.75
C GLU A 139 4.11 24.78 12.99
N MET A 140 4.18 24.53 11.68
CA MET A 140 3.02 24.14 10.86
C MET A 140 2.98 22.62 10.62
N ILE A 141 1.85 21.97 10.96
CA ILE A 141 1.64 20.55 10.63
C ILE A 141 1.46 20.42 9.11
N HIS A 142 2.38 19.73 8.47
CA HIS A 142 2.37 19.50 7.02
C HIS A 142 1.14 18.69 6.59
N TYR A 143 0.35 19.24 5.64
CA TYR A 143 -0.73 18.54 4.96
C TYR A 143 -0.22 18.02 3.62
N GLU A 144 -0.08 16.71 3.47
CA GLU A 144 0.19 16.08 2.17
C GLU A 144 -1.13 15.65 1.55
N SER A 145 -1.60 16.39 0.54
CA SER A 145 -2.72 15.95 -0.29
C SER A 145 -2.32 14.66 -1.00
N THR A 146 -2.98 13.55 -0.68
CA THR A 146 -2.78 12.31 -1.42
C THR A 146 -3.44 12.42 -2.80
N PRO A 147 -3.01 11.66 -3.82
CA PRO A 147 -3.58 11.75 -5.15
C PRO A 147 -5.09 11.52 -5.18
N VAL A 148 -5.62 10.75 -4.22
CA VAL A 148 -7.06 10.49 -4.09
C VAL A 148 -7.80 11.67 -3.47
N SER A 149 -7.22 12.41 -2.51
CA SER A 149 -7.91 13.58 -1.94
C SER A 149 -8.20 14.64 -3.00
N ALA A 150 -7.28 14.87 -3.94
CA ALA A 150 -7.47 15.77 -5.08
C ALA A 150 -8.57 15.34 -6.08
N VAL A 151 -8.98 14.07 -6.06
CA VAL A 151 -10.03 13.51 -6.94
C VAL A 151 -11.37 13.38 -6.21
N LEU A 152 -11.36 13.21 -4.88
CA LEU A 152 -12.55 12.99 -4.06
C LEU A 152 -13.22 14.27 -3.52
N GLU A 153 -12.50 15.39 -3.49
CA GLU A 153 -13.02 16.73 -3.16
C GLU A 153 -13.76 17.39 -4.32
#